data_AF-A0A9D7AFK0-F1
#
_entry.id   AF-A0A9D7AFK0-F1
#
_cell.length_a   1.000
_cell.length_b   1.000
_cell.length_c   1.000
_cell.angle_alpha   90.00
_cell.angle_beta   90.00
_cell.angle_gamma   90.00
#
_symmetry.space_group_name_H-M   'P 1'
#
loop_
_entity.id
_entity.type
_entity.pdbx_description
1 polymer ?
#
loop_
_entity_poly.entity_id
_entity_poly.type
_entity_poly.pdbx_seq_one_letter_code
_entity_poly.pdbx_strand_id
1 'polypeptide(L)' 'MLNLIDSTPGDPLELAEQCLALASAVIKINDASIKESLQFILHEKMESLFHALYNAQ' A
#
# COMPACT_ATOMS: atom_id res chain seq x y z
N MET A 1 -9.83 -18.87 1.80
CA MET A 1 -10.52 -17.57 1.59
C MET A 1 -9.77 -16.55 2.41
N LEU A 2 -8.90 -15.76 1.77
CA LEU A 2 -8.30 -14.59 2.39
C LEU A 2 -9.44 -13.61 2.64
N ASN A 3 -9.71 -13.30 3.90
CA ASN A 3 -10.76 -12.37 4.26
C ASN A 3 -10.48 -11.05 3.56
N LEU A 4 -11.48 -10.69 2.75
CA LEU A 4 -11.76 -9.39 2.18
C LEU A 4 -11.10 -8.29 3.03
N ILE A 5 -10.14 -7.59 2.43
CA ILE A 5 -9.65 -6.31 2.95
C ILE A 5 -10.90 -5.46 3.07
N ASP A 6 -11.41 -5.34 4.29
CA ASP A 6 -12.61 -4.60 4.59
C ASP A 6 -12.40 -3.18 4.05
N SER A 7 -13.19 -2.87 3.03
CA SER A 7 -13.23 -1.64 2.26
C SER A 7 -13.80 -0.50 3.11
N THR A 8 -13.24 -0.27 4.28
CA THR A 8 -13.30 1.04 4.92
C THR A 8 -12.38 1.94 4.09
N PRO A 9 -12.80 3.14 3.65
CA PRO A 9 -11.86 4.09 3.07
C PRO A 9 -10.83 4.36 4.16
N GLY A 10 -9.66 3.71 4.03
CA GLY A 10 -8.60 3.80 5.01
C GLY A 10 -8.27 5.27 5.19
N ASP A 11 -8.28 5.73 6.43
CA ASP A 11 -7.87 7.08 6.79
C ASP A 11 -6.60 7.43 6.00
N PRO A 12 -6.51 8.58 5.31
CA PRO A 12 -5.34 8.91 4.49
C PRO A 12 -4.01 8.79 5.25
N LEU A 13 -4.03 9.03 6.57
CA LEU A 13 -2.88 8.79 7.43
C LEU A 13 -2.51 7.30 7.50
N GLU A 14 -3.48 6.41 7.75
CA GLU A 14 -3.28 4.96 7.76
C GLU A 14 -2.72 4.46 6.41
N LEU A 15 -3.25 4.97 5.29
CA LEU A 15 -2.74 4.64 3.95
C LEU A 15 -1.30 5.12 3.74
N ALA A 16 -0.94 6.31 4.25
CA ALA A 16 0.42 6.81 4.20
C ALA A 16 1.39 5.97 5.06
N GLU A 17 0.97 5.54 6.24
CA GLU A 17 1.73 4.64 7.12
C GLU A 17 1.97 3.28 6.46
N GLN A 18 0.94 2.71 5.82
CA GLN A 18 1.07 1.46 5.05
C GLN A 18 2.05 1.60 3.89
N CYS A 19 2.00 2.70 3.14
CA CYS A 19 2.96 2.98 2.06
C CYS A 19 4.40 3.05 2.61
N LEU A 20 4.61 3.73 3.74
CA LEU A 20 5.93 3.85 4.35
C LEU A 20 6.47 2.49 4.84
N ALA A 21 5.62 1.66 5.44
CA ALA A 21 5.97 0.31 5.88
C ALA A 21 6.37 -0.57 4.69
N LEU A 22 5.61 -0.54 3.61
CA LEU A 22 5.90 -1.30 2.38
C LEU A 22 7.19 -0.81 1.70
N ALA A 23 7.39 0.50 1.56
CA ALA A 23 8.63 1.05 1.02
C ALA A 23 9.86 0.61 1.85
N SER A 24 9.72 0.62 3.18
CA SER A 24 10.77 0.15 4.10
C SER A 24 11.07 -1.34 3.92
N ALA A 25 10.06 -2.18 3.69
CA ALA A 25 10.23 -3.60 3.41
C ALA A 25 10.92 -3.84 2.05
N VAL A 26 10.51 -3.12 0.99
CA VAL A 26 11.12 -3.20 -0.35
C VAL A 26 12.61 -2.84 -0.34
N ILE A 27 13.03 -1.88 0.50
CA ILE A 27 14.43 -1.49 0.64
C ILE A 27 15.27 -2.63 1.25
N LYS A 28 14.71 -3.39 2.19
CA LYS A 28 15.43 -4.38 2.98
C LYS A 28 15.40 -5.80 2.39
N ILE A 29 14.46 -6.08 1.50
CA ILE A 29 14.28 -7.42 0.94
C ILE A 29 15.27 -7.70 -0.19
N ASN A 30 15.92 -8.87 -0.14
CA ASN A 30 16.90 -9.31 -1.13
C ASN A 30 16.31 -10.29 -2.15
N ASP A 31 15.20 -10.95 -1.81
CA ASP A 31 14.52 -11.85 -2.74
C ASP A 31 13.82 -11.05 -3.83
N ALA A 32 14.22 -11.27 -5.09
CA ALA A 32 13.71 -10.51 -6.23
C ALA A 32 12.20 -10.70 -6.46
N SER A 33 11.70 -11.92 -6.26
CA SER A 33 10.28 -12.24 -6.49
C SER A 33 9.37 -11.60 -5.43
N ILE A 34 9.82 -11.62 -4.17
CA ILE A 34 9.11 -10.95 -3.08
C ILE A 34 9.22 -9.44 -3.24
N LYS A 35 10.38 -8.92 -3.68
CA LYS A 35 10.58 -7.50 -3.93
C LYS A 35 9.60 -6.97 -4.98
N GLU A 36 9.48 -7.66 -6.11
CA GLU A 36 8.56 -7.29 -7.19
C GLU A 36 7.10 -7.30 -6.69
N SER A 37 6.72 -8.35 -5.94
CA SER A 37 5.39 -8.45 -5.34
C SER A 37 5.10 -7.27 -4.39
N LEU A 38 6.06 -6.91 -3.53
CA LEU A 38 5.90 -5.79 -2.60
C LEU A 38 5.89 -4.43 -3.31
N GLN A 39 6.63 -4.28 -4.41
CA GLN A 39 6.58 -3.08 -5.24
C GLN A 39 5.21 -2.90 -5.90
N PHE A 40 4.59 -3.99 -6.35
CA PHE A 40 3.23 -3.96 -6.89
C PHE A 40 2.21 -3.53 -5.83
N ILE A 41 2.27 -4.13 -4.63
CA ILE A 41 1.36 -3.79 -3.52
C ILE A 41 1.57 -2.33 -3.08
N LEU A 42 2.83 -1.86 -3.02
CA LEU A 42 3.13 -0.46 -2.72
C LEU A 42 2.49 0.50 -3.73
N HIS A 43 2.54 0.17 -5.02
CA HIS A 43 1.91 0.96 -6.07
C HIS A 43 0.38 1.08 -5.87
N GLU A 44 -0.31 -0.04 -5.65
CA GLU A 44 -1.77 -0.04 -5.40
C GLU A 44 -2.15 0.78 -4.15
N LYS A 45 -1.31 0.74 -3.10
CA LYS A 45 -1.52 1.53 -1.89
C LYS A 45 -1.27 3.02 -2.10
N MET A 46 -0.25 3.38 -2.88
CA MET A 46 -0.01 4.78 -3.27
C MET A 46 -1.14 5.33 -4.13
N GLU A 47 -1.68 4.53 -5.05
CA GLU A 47 -2.85 4.90 -5.84
C GLU A 47 -4.08 5.11 -4.93
N SER A 48 -4.33 4.19 -4.00
CA SER A 48 -5.40 4.32 -3.01
C SER A 48 -5.26 5.58 -2.16
N LEU A 49 -4.04 5.89 -1.70
CA LEU A 49 -3.72 7.12 -0.96
C LEU A 49 -3.98 8.36 -1.80
N PHE A 50 -3.56 8.36 -3.06
CA PHE A 50 -3.80 9.48 -3.97
C PHE A 50 -5.31 9.72 -4.16
N HIS A 51 -6.09 8.67 -4.36
CA HIS A 51 -7.55 8.76 -4.44
C HIS A 51 -8.15 9.29 -3.13
N ALA A 52 -7.69 8.82 -1.98
CA ALA A 52 -8.19 9.28 -0.68
C ALA A 52 -7.89 10.76 -0.41
N LEU A 53 -6.76 11.28 -0.91
CA LEU A 53 -6.36 12.68 -0.74
C LEU A 53 -7.05 13.63 -1.74
N TYR A 54 -7.29 13.18 -2.98
CA TYR A 54 -7.67 14.08 -4.08
C TYR A 54 -9.05 13.80 -4.68
N ASN A 55 -9.62 12.61 -4.47
CA ASN A 55 -10.95 12.23 -4.99
C ASN A 55 -12.03 12.14 -3.90
N ALA A 56 -11.76 12.69 -2.71
CA ALA A 56 -12.74 12.83 -1.62
C ALA A 56 -13.71 14.04 -1.79
N GLN A 57 -13.88 14.53 -3.02
CA GLN A 57 -14.85 15.58 -3.38
C GLN A 57 -16.15 14.98 -3.89
#